data_AF-A0A915E485-F1
#
_entry.id   AF-A0A915E485-F1
#
_cell.length_a   1.000
_cell.length_b   1.000
_cell.length_c   1.000
_cell.angle_alpha   90.00
_cell.angle_beta   90.00
_cell.angle_gamma   90.00
#
_symmetry.space_group_name_H-M   'P 1'
#
loop_
_entity.id
_entity.type
_entity.pdbx_description
1 polymer ?
#
loop_
_entity_poly.entity_id
_entity_poly.type
_entity_poly.pdbx_seq_one_letter_code
_entity_poly.pdbx_strand_id
1 'polypeptide(L)'
;MELYLFRPEEHQRLYGCSNITVEDVPLEKRQHVVEGVIIIALTVIYYYFTNIHTAYDGSFSVGIPTLYIIFTILFFAKSHRMKGSKTVSKKQKMMLLQVFIISMLNFAAVSIYVYMMYFVPNMFLMHFAQFCWFHIHGFPPVIYLTFNASIRGDAINMFKNIGRKFKGQETKELATTLTKIEPSNTDSML
;
A
#
# COMPACT_ATOMS: atom_id res chain seq x y z
N MET A 1 -14.03 4.77 31.36
CA MET A 1 -12.84 5.12 32.18
C MET A 1 -13.09 6.29 33.13
N GLU A 2 -13.89 7.30 32.79
CA GLU A 2 -14.18 8.43 33.70
C GLU A 2 -14.84 8.00 35.03
N LEU A 3 -15.76 7.04 35.01
CA LEU A 3 -16.41 6.54 36.23
C LEU A 3 -15.42 5.96 37.25
N TYR A 4 -14.38 5.25 36.78
CA TYR A 4 -13.36 4.66 37.64
C TYR A 4 -12.51 5.72 38.34
N LEU A 5 -12.17 6.81 37.64
CA LEU A 5 -11.23 7.81 38.12
C LEU A 5 -11.87 8.84 39.06
N PHE A 6 -13.12 9.23 38.80
CA PHE A 6 -13.77 10.35 39.49
C PHE A 6 -14.88 9.94 40.46
N ARG A 7 -15.37 8.70 40.38
CA ARG A 7 -16.43 8.18 41.26
C ARG A 7 -16.17 6.72 41.66
N PRO A 8 -15.10 6.48 42.44
CA PRO A 8 -14.65 5.13 42.77
C PRO A 8 -15.72 4.31 43.50
N GLU A 9 -16.54 4.93 44.37
CA GLU A 9 -17.62 4.22 45.06
C GLU A 9 -18.75 3.78 44.12
N GLU A 10 -19.14 4.63 43.16
CA GLU A 10 -20.15 4.29 42.16
C GLU A 10 -19.63 3.21 41.21
N HIS A 11 -18.36 3.30 40.82
CA HIS A 11 -17.68 2.26 40.05
C HIS A 11 -17.64 0.93 40.80
N GLN A 12 -17.26 0.94 42.08
CA GLN A 12 -17.17 -0.28 42.89
C GLN A 12 -18.55 -0.90 43.15
N ARG A 13 -19.62 -0.11 43.18
CA ARG A 13 -21.00 -0.63 43.24
C ARG A 13 -21.44 -1.32 41.95
N LEU A 14 -21.07 -0.76 40.79
CA LEU A 14 -21.50 -1.26 39.48
C LEU A 14 -20.61 -2.39 38.93
N TYR A 15 -19.32 -2.38 39.29
CA TYR A 15 -18.29 -3.28 38.75
C TYR A 15 -17.51 -4.02 39.84
N GLY A 16 -17.97 -3.96 41.10
CA GLY A 16 -17.39 -4.71 42.19
C GLY A 16 -17.72 -6.20 42.09
N CYS A 17 -16.73 -7.00 41.73
CA CYS A 17 -16.89 -8.46 41.65
C CYS A 17 -16.85 -9.16 43.03
N SER A 18 -16.89 -8.43 44.14
CA SER A 18 -16.79 -8.97 45.50
C SER A 18 -18.03 -9.78 45.94
N ASN A 19 -19.16 -9.61 45.25
CA ASN A 19 -20.43 -10.30 45.52
C ASN A 19 -20.88 -11.24 44.38
N ILE A 20 -20.00 -11.53 43.42
CA ILE A 20 -20.32 -12.44 42.32
C ILE A 20 -19.40 -13.66 42.45
N THR A 21 -19.94 -14.72 43.04
CA THR A 21 -19.28 -16.03 43.07
C THR A 21 -19.42 -16.74 41.72
N VAL A 22 -18.44 -17.55 41.34
CA VAL A 22 -18.47 -18.34 40.08
C VAL A 22 -19.65 -19.33 40.04
N GLU A 23 -20.34 -19.50 41.16
CA GLU A 23 -21.52 -20.33 41.34
C GLU A 23 -22.85 -19.58 41.06
N ASP A 24 -22.85 -18.25 41.08
CA ASP A 24 -24.09 -17.43 41.02
C ASP A 24 -24.77 -17.43 39.65
N VAL A 25 -23.99 -17.67 38.60
CA VAL A 25 -24.52 -17.88 37.25
C VAL A 25 -24.44 -19.38 36.95
N PRO A 26 -25.58 -20.09 36.82
CA PRO A 26 -25.59 -21.52 36.55
C PRO A 26 -24.85 -21.82 35.24
N LEU A 27 -24.09 -22.92 35.22
CA LEU A 27 -23.22 -23.35 34.10
C LEU A 27 -23.93 -23.34 32.74
N GLU A 28 -25.20 -23.74 32.73
CA GLU A 28 -26.07 -23.78 31.54
C GLU A 28 -26.28 -22.39 30.90
N LYS A 29 -26.19 -21.33 31.71
CA LYS A 29 -26.35 -19.92 31.27
C LYS A 29 -25.04 -19.26 30.86
N ARG A 30 -23.88 -19.90 31.14
CA ARG A 30 -22.53 -19.42 30.77
C ARG A 30 -22.06 -19.98 29.43
N GLN A 31 -22.67 -21.07 28.97
CA GLN A 31 -22.27 -21.74 27.73
C GLN A 31 -22.85 -21.04 26.51
N HIS A 32 -22.10 -20.07 25.97
CA HIS A 32 -22.33 -19.53 24.64
C HIS A 32 -21.83 -20.50 23.56
N VAL A 33 -22.46 -21.68 23.48
CA VAL A 33 -22.04 -22.78 22.58
C VAL A 33 -21.96 -22.31 21.13
N VAL A 34 -22.96 -21.52 20.69
CA VAL A 34 -23.00 -20.96 19.33
C VAL A 34 -21.79 -20.06 19.04
N GLU A 35 -21.46 -19.17 19.98
CA GLU A 35 -20.32 -18.25 19.84
C GLU A 35 -18.99 -19.02 19.84
N GLY A 36 -18.85 -20.02 20.71
CA GLY A 36 -17.68 -20.91 20.71
C GLY A 36 -17.53 -21.68 19.39
N VAL A 37 -18.62 -22.21 18.84
CA VAL A 37 -18.62 -22.92 17.55
C VAL A 37 -18.24 -21.97 16.41
N ILE A 38 -18.75 -20.74 16.41
CA ILE A 38 -18.39 -19.71 15.42
C ILE A 38 -16.88 -19.39 15.51
N ILE A 39 -16.35 -19.17 16.71
CA ILE A 39 -14.93 -18.85 16.91
C ILE A 39 -14.03 -20.01 16.45
N ILE A 40 -14.40 -21.25 16.75
CA ILE A 40 -13.66 -22.45 16.31
C ILE A 40 -13.70 -22.57 14.79
N ALA A 41 -14.87 -22.40 14.17
CA ALA A 41 -15.03 -22.44 12.72
C ALA A 41 -14.19 -21.35 12.03
N LEU A 42 -14.22 -20.11 12.55
CA LEU A 42 -13.41 -19.01 12.04
C LEU A 42 -11.91 -19.28 12.18
N THR A 43 -11.48 -19.90 13.28
CA THR A 43 -10.07 -20.26 13.50
C THR A 43 -9.61 -21.33 12.51
N VAL A 44 -10.44 -22.33 12.23
CA VAL A 44 -10.14 -23.37 11.21
C VAL A 44 -10.06 -22.76 9.81
N ILE A 45 -11.01 -21.89 9.45
CA ILE A 45 -11.01 -21.19 8.15
C ILE A 45 -9.76 -20.31 8.03
N TYR A 46 -9.42 -19.55 9.06
CA TYR A 46 -8.23 -18.71 9.11
C TYR A 46 -6.95 -19.53 8.93
N TYR A 47 -6.82 -20.66 9.64
CA TYR A 47 -5.65 -21.52 9.54
C TYR A 47 -5.49 -22.09 8.12
N TYR A 48 -6.58 -22.55 7.50
CA TYR A 48 -6.55 -23.06 6.14
C TYR A 48 -6.18 -21.98 5.12
N PHE A 49 -6.79 -20.80 5.23
CA PHE A 49 -6.51 -19.67 4.35
C PHE A 49 -5.06 -19.17 4.49
N THR A 50 -4.55 -19.09 5.73
CA THR A 50 -3.17 -18.66 6.01
C THR A 50 -2.15 -19.62 5.39
N ASN A 51 -2.36 -20.93 5.51
CA ASN A 51 -1.47 -21.91 4.89
C ASN A 51 -1.47 -21.83 3.36
N ILE A 52 -2.64 -21.67 2.74
CA ILE A 52 -2.74 -21.46 1.28
C ILE A 52 -2.07 -20.17 0.86
N HIS A 53 -2.31 -19.07 1.58
CA HIS A 53 -1.72 -17.77 1.32
C HIS A 53 -0.20 -17.83 1.41
N THR A 54 0.33 -18.47 2.46
CA THR A 54 1.78 -18.62 2.67
C THR A 54 2.42 -19.48 1.57
N ALA A 55 1.77 -20.58 1.19
CA ALA A 55 2.25 -21.45 0.12
C ALA A 55 2.24 -20.74 -1.25
N TYR A 56 1.17 -19.98 -1.52
CA TYR A 56 1.04 -19.16 -2.73
C TYR A 56 2.10 -18.06 -2.77
N ASP A 57 2.24 -17.28 -1.70
CA ASP A 57 3.21 -16.18 -1.61
C ASP A 57 4.64 -16.68 -1.72
N GLY A 58 4.98 -17.78 -1.07
CA GLY A 58 6.29 -18.41 -1.18
C GLY A 58 6.58 -18.86 -2.62
N SER A 59 5.61 -19.52 -3.27
CA SER A 59 5.75 -19.99 -4.64
C SER A 59 5.88 -18.83 -5.65
N PHE A 60 5.07 -17.79 -5.48
CA PHE A 60 5.08 -16.61 -6.34
C PHE A 60 6.36 -15.78 -6.14
N SER A 61 6.78 -15.59 -4.89
CA SER A 61 7.99 -14.86 -4.54
C SER A 61 9.25 -15.50 -5.10
N VAL A 62 9.36 -16.83 -5.14
CA VAL A 62 10.52 -17.50 -5.75
C VAL A 62 10.37 -17.61 -7.27
N GLY A 63 9.17 -17.90 -7.76
CA GLY A 63 8.91 -18.13 -9.17
C GLY A 63 9.16 -16.90 -10.05
N ILE A 64 8.65 -15.74 -9.65
CA ILE A 64 8.72 -14.51 -10.46
C ILE A 64 10.17 -14.02 -10.67
N PRO A 65 11.02 -13.88 -9.63
CA PRO A 65 12.42 -13.52 -9.80
C PRO A 65 13.20 -14.57 -10.60
N THR A 66 12.93 -15.86 -10.38
CA THR A 66 13.59 -16.93 -11.14
C THR A 66 13.30 -16.82 -12.63
N LEU A 67 12.04 -16.59 -13.01
CA LEU A 67 11.65 -16.37 -14.40
C LEU A 67 12.33 -15.12 -14.99
N TYR A 68 12.42 -14.02 -14.24
CA TYR A 68 13.09 -12.80 -14.70
C TYR A 68 14.61 -12.94 -14.80
N ILE A 69 15.24 -13.71 -13.92
CA ILE A 69 16.66 -14.06 -14.02
C ILE A 69 16.90 -14.87 -15.28
N ILE A 70 16.11 -15.93 -15.51
CA ILE A 70 16.20 -16.76 -16.73
C ILE A 70 16.01 -15.90 -17.98
N PHE A 71 14.97 -15.06 -18.00
CA PHE A 71 14.70 -14.17 -19.12
C PHE A 71 15.85 -13.19 -19.38
N THR A 72 16.43 -12.62 -18.32
CA THR A 72 17.60 -11.73 -18.40
C THR A 72 18.82 -12.46 -18.96
N ILE A 73 19.14 -13.65 -18.45
CA ILE A 73 20.26 -14.47 -18.94
C ILE A 73 20.07 -14.82 -20.41
N LEU A 74 18.89 -15.31 -20.80
CA LEU A 74 18.57 -15.65 -22.19
C LEU A 74 18.65 -14.42 -23.11
N PHE A 75 18.17 -13.27 -22.65
CA PHE A 75 18.23 -12.02 -23.37
C PHE A 75 19.67 -11.54 -23.57
N PHE A 76 20.52 -11.60 -22.54
CA PHE A 76 21.94 -11.25 -22.65
C PHE A 76 22.71 -12.25 -23.53
N ALA A 77 22.46 -13.55 -23.39
CA ALA A 77 23.07 -14.59 -24.22
C ALA A 77 22.70 -14.41 -25.70
N LYS A 78 21.43 -14.13 -25.99
CA LYS A 78 20.96 -13.82 -27.35
C LYS A 78 21.52 -12.48 -27.86
N SER A 79 21.58 -11.46 -27.01
CA SER A 79 22.17 -10.15 -27.35
C SER A 79 23.66 -10.26 -27.67
N HIS A 80 24.41 -11.15 -27.02
CA HIS A 80 25.83 -11.39 -27.31
C HIS A 80 26.06 -12.15 -28.61
N ARG A 81 25.12 -13.04 -28.99
CA ARG A 81 25.16 -13.80 -30.24
C ARG A 81 24.76 -12.96 -31.46
N MET A 82 23.95 -11.91 -31.29
CA MET A 82 23.48 -11.04 -32.39
C MET A 82 24.39 -9.82 -32.64
N LYS A 83 25.71 -9.94 -32.49
CA LYS A 83 26.68 -8.83 -32.71
C LYS A 83 26.61 -8.15 -34.10
N GLY A 84 25.83 -8.66 -35.06
CA GLY A 84 25.60 -8.07 -36.39
C GLY A 84 24.16 -7.70 -36.74
N SER A 85 23.17 -7.89 -35.85
CA SER A 85 21.75 -7.59 -36.14
C SER A 85 21.20 -6.55 -35.16
N LYS A 86 20.42 -5.59 -35.70
CA LYS A 86 19.83 -4.40 -35.05
C LYS A 86 19.97 -4.41 -33.52
N THR A 87 20.93 -3.63 -33.03
CA THR A 87 21.24 -3.46 -31.62
C THR A 87 19.96 -3.28 -30.82
N VAL A 88 19.73 -4.15 -29.83
CA VAL A 88 18.57 -4.05 -28.94
C VAL A 88 18.55 -2.65 -28.32
N SER A 89 17.41 -1.96 -28.47
CA SER A 89 17.30 -0.54 -28.14
C SER A 89 17.69 -0.28 -26.69
N LYS A 90 18.45 0.79 -26.44
CA LYS A 90 18.81 1.25 -25.09
C LYS A 90 17.58 1.31 -24.17
N LYS A 91 16.42 1.65 -24.72
CA LYS A 91 15.13 1.67 -24.01
C LYS A 91 14.71 0.29 -23.50
N GLN A 92 14.85 -0.76 -24.30
CA GLN A 92 14.50 -2.14 -23.91
C GLN A 92 15.43 -2.66 -22.81
N LYS A 93 16.73 -2.35 -22.86
CA LYS A 93 17.68 -2.72 -21.80
C LYS A 93 17.37 -2.04 -20.47
N MET A 94 17.01 -0.76 -20.49
CA MET A 94 16.62 -0.02 -19.28
C MET A 94 15.30 -0.55 -18.69
N MET A 95 14.33 -0.90 -19.52
CA MET A 95 13.07 -1.52 -19.08
C MET A 95 13.30 -2.89 -18.44
N LEU A 96 14.19 -3.70 -19.01
CA LEU A 96 14.57 -5.00 -18.46
C LEU A 96 15.23 -4.86 -17.07
N LEU A 97 16.16 -3.92 -16.94
CA LEU A 97 16.82 -3.61 -15.67
C LEU A 97 15.83 -3.12 -14.62
N GLN A 98 14.86 -2.29 -15.03
CA GLN A 98 13.80 -1.82 -14.15
C GLN A 98 12.97 -2.97 -13.57
N VAL A 99 12.49 -3.90 -14.39
CA VAL A 99 11.64 -5.02 -13.92
C VAL A 99 12.47 -5.97 -13.05
N PHE A 100 13.75 -6.17 -13.38
CA PHE A 100 14.67 -6.95 -12.55
C PHE A 100 14.84 -6.37 -11.14
N ILE A 101 15.08 -5.05 -11.03
CA ILE A 101 15.23 -4.37 -9.73
C ILE A 101 13.95 -4.49 -8.89
N ILE A 102 12.78 -4.27 -9.52
CA ILE A 102 11.48 -4.41 -8.83
C ILE A 102 11.28 -5.83 -8.32
N SER A 103 11.61 -6.84 -9.14
CA SER A 103 11.48 -8.24 -8.75
C SER A 103 12.40 -8.62 -7.59
N MET A 104 13.62 -8.08 -7.52
CA MET A 104 14.55 -8.33 -6.41
C MET A 104 14.08 -7.70 -5.10
N LEU A 105 13.56 -6.47 -5.16
CA LEU A 105 12.97 -5.80 -3.98
C LEU A 105 11.74 -6.57 -3.46
N ASN A 106 10.91 -7.08 -4.37
CA ASN A 106 9.75 -7.90 -4.01
C ASN A 106 10.16 -9.22 -3.34
N PHE A 107 11.18 -9.90 -3.89
CA PHE A 107 11.72 -11.12 -3.30
C PHE A 107 12.25 -10.90 -1.89
N ALA A 108 13.00 -9.82 -1.66
CA ALA A 108 13.56 -9.49 -0.36
C ALA A 108 12.46 -9.28 0.70
N ALA A 109 11.40 -8.53 0.36
CA ALA A 109 10.32 -8.28 1.32
C ALA A 109 9.52 -9.54 1.65
N VAL A 110 9.14 -10.33 0.64
CA VAL A 110 8.39 -11.57 0.90
C VAL A 110 9.24 -12.56 1.70
N SER A 111 10.56 -12.62 1.46
CA SER A 111 11.47 -13.45 2.26
C SER A 111 11.45 -13.06 3.74
N ILE A 112 11.41 -11.75 4.04
CA ILE A 112 11.30 -11.24 5.40
C ILE A 112 9.93 -11.59 6.00
N TYR A 113 8.85 -11.45 5.24
CA TYR A 113 7.50 -11.82 5.71
C TYR A 113 7.37 -13.30 6.04
N VAL A 114 7.89 -14.18 5.18
CA VAL A 114 7.90 -15.63 5.43
C VAL A 114 8.74 -15.94 6.66
N TYR A 115 9.89 -15.27 6.86
CA TYR A 115 10.66 -15.42 8.09
C TYR A 115 9.84 -15.03 9.34
N MET A 116 9.15 -13.89 9.30
CA MET A 116 8.32 -13.40 10.42
C MET A 116 7.12 -14.32 10.74
N MET A 117 6.69 -15.18 9.80
CA MET A 117 5.63 -16.15 10.03
C MET A 117 6.08 -17.35 10.88
N TYR A 118 7.35 -17.76 10.79
CA TYR A 118 7.86 -18.95 11.49
C TYR A 118 8.68 -18.61 12.73
N PHE A 119 9.24 -17.40 12.80
CA PHE A 119 10.11 -16.97 13.89
C PHE A 119 9.55 -15.70 14.55
N VAL A 120 9.72 -15.59 15.87
CA VAL A 120 9.31 -14.39 16.62
C VAL A 120 10.13 -13.19 16.14
N PRO A 121 9.51 -12.18 15.50
CA PRO A 121 10.25 -11.06 14.96
C PRO A 121 10.67 -10.10 16.07
N ASN A 122 11.89 -9.57 15.96
CA ASN A 122 12.29 -8.42 16.76
C ASN A 122 11.66 -7.13 16.19
N MET A 123 11.59 -6.08 17.02
CA MET A 123 10.95 -4.81 16.65
C MET A 123 11.61 -4.14 15.44
N PHE A 124 12.93 -4.24 15.29
CA PHE A 124 13.65 -3.70 14.13
C PHE A 124 13.23 -4.37 12.83
N LEU A 125 13.10 -5.69 12.83
CA LEU A 125 12.70 -6.48 11.68
C LEU A 125 11.26 -6.16 11.26
N MET A 126 10.36 -5.94 12.23
CA MET A 126 8.98 -5.54 11.95
C MET A 126 8.91 -4.17 11.25
N HIS A 127 9.66 -3.17 11.73
CA HIS A 127 9.72 -1.86 11.06
C HIS A 127 10.35 -1.94 9.68
N PHE A 128 11.40 -2.74 9.52
CA PHE A 128 12.05 -2.94 8.24
C PHE A 128 11.15 -3.66 7.23
N ALA A 129 10.41 -4.68 7.65
CA ALA A 129 9.43 -5.36 6.81
C ALA A 129 8.34 -4.41 6.32
N GLN A 130 7.78 -3.59 7.22
CA GLN A 130 6.79 -2.59 6.88
C GLN A 130 7.35 -1.53 5.92
N PHE A 131 8.59 -1.10 6.13
CA PHE A 131 9.29 -0.20 5.22
C PHE A 131 9.42 -0.81 3.82
N CYS A 132 9.93 -2.04 3.71
CA CYS A 132 10.05 -2.77 2.44
C CYS A 132 8.70 -2.93 1.74
N TRP A 133 7.63 -3.24 2.48
CA TRP A 133 6.28 -3.38 1.95
C TRP A 133 5.77 -2.08 1.31
N PHE A 134 5.88 -0.95 2.02
CA PHE A 134 5.51 0.35 1.46
C PHE A 134 6.31 0.69 0.21
N HIS A 135 7.59 0.32 0.17
CA HIS A 135 8.45 0.59 -0.97
C HIS A 135 8.07 -0.22 -2.20
N ILE A 136 7.61 -1.47 -2.06
CA ILE A 136 7.14 -2.28 -3.19
C ILE A 136 5.97 -1.62 -3.91
N HIS A 137 5.03 -1.02 -3.18
CA HIS A 137 3.90 -0.33 -3.77
C HIS A 137 4.21 1.13 -4.17
N GLY A 138 5.14 1.79 -3.47
CA GLY A 138 5.46 3.20 -3.67
C GLY A 138 6.53 3.48 -4.75
N PHE A 139 7.45 2.55 -4.99
CA PHE A 139 8.55 2.74 -5.95
C PHE A 139 8.17 2.61 -7.44
N PRO A 140 7.22 1.77 -7.88
CA PRO A 140 6.96 1.59 -9.31
C PRO A 140 6.71 2.91 -10.07
N PRO A 141 5.90 3.87 -9.57
CA PRO A 141 5.75 5.19 -10.20
C PRO A 141 7.07 5.97 -10.30
N VAL A 142 7.89 5.95 -9.25
CA VAL A 142 9.21 6.62 -9.23
C VAL A 142 10.13 6.02 -10.28
N ILE A 143 10.18 4.68 -10.37
CA ILE A 143 11.03 3.97 -11.34
C ILE A 143 10.53 4.23 -12.77
N TYR A 144 9.22 4.27 -13.01
CA TYR A 144 8.67 4.65 -14.32
C TYR A 144 9.06 6.08 -14.72
N LEU A 145 8.98 7.04 -13.79
CA LEU A 145 9.35 8.44 -14.05
C LEU A 145 10.86 8.63 -14.30
N THR A 146 11.73 7.86 -13.62
CA THR A 146 13.18 7.96 -13.82
C THR A 146 13.65 7.27 -15.10
N PHE A 147 13.17 6.06 -15.38
CA PHE A 147 13.71 5.21 -16.45
C PHE A 147 12.90 5.22 -17.75
N ASN A 148 11.63 5.66 -17.75
CA ASN A 148 10.81 5.72 -18.96
C ASN A 148 10.60 7.17 -19.45
N ALA A 149 11.39 7.56 -20.45
CA ALA A 149 11.32 8.89 -21.04
C ALA A 149 9.95 9.23 -21.66
N SER A 150 9.19 8.23 -22.11
CA SER A 150 7.83 8.45 -22.65
C SER A 150 6.88 8.85 -21.53
N ILE A 151 6.79 8.01 -20.49
CA ILE A 151 5.92 8.25 -19.32
C ILE A 151 6.29 9.56 -18.63
N ARG A 152 7.59 9.86 -18.51
CA ARG A 152 8.05 11.14 -17.97
C ARG A 152 7.57 12.34 -18.80
N GLY A 153 7.64 12.25 -20.13
CA GLY A 153 7.16 13.30 -21.03
C GLY A 153 5.67 13.55 -20.87
N ASP A 154 4.88 12.48 -20.83
CA ASP A 154 3.43 12.55 -20.65
C ASP A 154 3.06 13.13 -19.27
N ALA A 155 3.72 12.69 -18.20
CA ALA A 155 3.51 13.20 -16.85
C ALA A 155 3.82 14.71 -16.77
N ILE A 156 4.95 15.15 -17.31
CA ILE A 156 5.31 16.59 -17.34
C ILE A 156 4.27 17.40 -18.12
N ASN A 157 3.78 16.88 -19.25
CA ASN A 157 2.74 17.54 -20.03
C ASN A 157 1.41 17.66 -19.28
N MET A 158 1.01 16.61 -18.54
CA MET A 158 -0.16 16.68 -17.66
C MET A 158 0.00 17.75 -16.59
N PHE A 159 1.14 17.79 -15.88
CA PHE A 159 1.40 18.83 -14.87
C PHE A 159 1.38 20.24 -15.45
N LYS A 160 1.96 20.46 -16.63
CA LYS A 160 1.90 21.74 -17.34
C LYS A 160 0.47 22.15 -17.69
N ASN A 161 -0.35 21.20 -18.16
CA ASN A 161 -1.74 21.47 -18.53
C ASN A 161 -2.62 21.77 -17.31
N ILE A 162 -2.38 21.10 -16.19
CA ILE A 162 -3.03 21.41 -14.91
C ILE A 162 -2.66 22.82 -14.45
N GLY A 163 -1.36 23.17 -14.44
CA GLY A 163 -0.91 24.51 -14.08
C GLY A 163 -1.49 25.62 -14.97
N ARG A 164 -1.62 25.36 -16.28
CA ARG A 164 -2.29 26.28 -17.22
C ARG A 164 -3.79 26.45 -16.92
N LYS A 165 -4.49 25.38 -16.52
CA LYS A 165 -5.91 25.46 -16.12
C LYS A 165 -6.09 26.36 -14.90
N PHE A 166 -5.26 26.19 -13.88
CA PHE A 166 -5.30 27.03 -12.67
C PHE A 166 -5.06 28.51 -12.99
N LYS A 167 -4.01 28.80 -13.77
CA LYS A 167 -3.69 30.17 -14.18
C LYS A 167 -4.80 30.79 -15.05
N GLY A 168 -5.46 29.98 -15.87
CA GLY A 168 -6.61 30.39 -16.70
C GLY A 168 -7.90 30.62 -15.92
N GLN A 169 -8.10 29.95 -14.78
CA GLN A 169 -9.21 30.24 -13.87
C GLN A 169 -9.00 31.57 -13.14
N GLU A 170 -7.79 31.80 -12.63
CA GLU A 170 -7.44 33.03 -11.92
C GLU A 170 -7.60 34.28 -12.82
N THR A 171 -7.21 34.18 -14.09
CA THR A 171 -7.41 35.28 -15.06
C THR A 171 -8.88 35.53 -15.40
N LYS A 172 -9.71 34.49 -15.46
CA LYS A 172 -11.16 34.64 -15.68
C LYS A 172 -11.85 35.28 -14.48
N GLU A 173 -11.45 34.90 -13.27
CA GLU A 173 -12.00 35.44 -12.02
C GLU A 173 -11.64 36.92 -11.86
N LEU A 174 -10.38 37.29 -12.18
CA LEU A 174 -9.94 38.68 -12.21
C LEU A 174 -10.69 39.51 -13.25
N ALA A 175 -10.85 39.00 -14.48
CA ALA A 175 -11.59 39.68 -15.54
C ALA A 175 -13.08 39.89 -15.18
N THR A 176 -13.70 38.90 -14.53
CA THR A 176 -15.09 39.00 -14.07
C THR A 176 -15.25 40.01 -12.93
N THR A 177 -14.22 40.16 -12.09
CA THR A 177 -14.20 41.16 -11.01
C THR A 177 -14.05 42.56 -11.58
N LEU A 178 -13.16 42.76 -12.55
CA LEU A 178 -12.93 44.04 -13.22
C LEU A 178 -14.19 44.53 -13.97
N THR A 179 -14.87 43.65 -14.72
CA THR A 179 -16.13 44.01 -15.40
C THR A 179 -17.28 44.32 -14.43
N LYS A 180 -17.25 43.79 -13.20
CA LYS A 180 -18.22 44.13 -12.15
C LYS A 180 -17.98 45.48 -11.49
N ILE A 181 -16.75 45.99 -11.55
CA ILE A 181 -16.37 47.33 -11.05
C ILE A 181 -16.71 48.40 -12.10
N GLU A 182 -16.81 48.02 -13.37
CA GLU A 182 -17.12 48.90 -14.51
C GLU A 182 -18.63 48.94 -14.88
N PRO A 183 -19.54 49.19 -13.93
CA PRO A 183 -20.72 49.97 -14.25
C PRO A 183 -21.10 50.90 -13.09
N SER A 184 -20.58 52.14 -13.06
CA SER A 184 -21.22 53.24 -12.30
C SER A 184 -20.77 54.65 -12.67
N ASN A 185 -19.76 54.84 -13.52
CA ASN A 185 -19.17 56.18 -13.72
C ASN A 185 -19.41 56.84 -15.09
N THR A 186 -20.29 56.30 -15.93
CA THR A 186 -20.56 56.86 -17.28
C THR A 186 -21.95 57.45 -17.48
N ASP A 187 -22.81 57.50 -16.45
CA ASP A 187 -24.17 58.07 -16.56
C ASP A 187 -24.38 59.37 -15.74
N SER A 188 -23.32 60.13 -15.42
CA SER A 188 -23.42 61.42 -14.69
C SER A 188 -22.77 62.62 -15.38
N MET A 189 -22.52 62.53 -16.69
CA MET A 189 -22.12 63.69 -17.51
C MET A 189 -22.96 63.79 -18.79
N LEU A 190 -24.25 64.10 -18.62
CA LEU A 190 -25.09 64.78 -19.61
C LEU A 190 -26.14 65.62 -18.89
#